data_AF-A0A537TC74-F1
#
_entry.id   AF-A0A537TC74-F1
#
_cell.length_a   1.000
_cell.length_b   1.000
_cell.length_c   1.000
_cell.angle_alpha   90.00
_cell.angle_beta   90.00
_cell.angle_gamma   90.00
#
_symmetry.space_group_name_H-M   'P 1'
#
loop_
_entity.id
_entity.type
_entity.pdbx_description
1 polymer ?
#
loop_
_entity_poly.entity_id
_entity_poly.type
_entity_poly.pdbx_seq_one_letter_code
_entity_poly.pdbx_strand_id
1 'polypeptide(L)' 'MKAQELLQQIAEYCRHTGLAESTFGRRAVNDGKLTARLRNGGRITTETLDRIRGFMEMNRASATRPAVIERL' A
#
# COMPACT_ATOMS: atom_id res chain seq x y z
N MET A 1 9.49 -3.64 -12.91
CA MET A 1 8.74 -2.58 -12.20
C MET A 1 9.70 -1.83 -11.29
N LYS A 2 9.69 -0.49 -11.29
CA LYS A 2 10.59 0.28 -10.41
C LYS A 2 9.95 0.44 -9.02
N ALA A 3 10.75 0.48 -7.95
CA ALA A 3 10.25 0.67 -6.57
C ALA A 3 9.38 1.94 -6.43
N GLN A 4 9.69 2.97 -7.21
CA GLN A 4 8.91 4.21 -7.31
C GLN A 4 7.47 3.98 -7.78
N GLU A 5 7.25 3.11 -8.76
CA GLU A 5 5.91 2.81 -9.27
C GLU A 5 5.09 2.00 -8.28
N LEU A 6 5.74 1.11 -7.52
CA LEU A 6 5.09 0.37 -6.45
C LEU A 6 4.66 1.31 -5.33
N LEU A 7 5.53 2.25 -4.94
CA LEU A 7 5.21 3.28 -3.96
C LEU A 7 4.02 4.15 -4.38
N GLN A 8 3.95 4.53 -5.66
CA GLN A 8 2.81 5.29 -6.21
C GLN A 8 1.50 4.49 -6.09
N GLN A 9 1.50 3.21 -6.47
CA GLN A 9 0.31 2.34 -6.32
C GLN A 9 -0.11 2.18 -4.86
N ILE A 10 0.85 1.97 -3.94
CA ILE A 10 0.57 1.84 -2.51
C ILE A 10 -0.04 3.14 -1.96
N ALA A 11 0.55 4.29 -2.30
CA ALA A 11 0.08 5.60 -1.86
C ALA A 11 -1.33 5.89 -2.39
N GLU A 12 -1.60 5.60 -3.66
CA GLU A 12 -2.92 5.76 -4.26
C GLU A 12 -3.95 4.84 -3.59
N TYR A 13 -3.62 3.56 -3.42
CA TYR A 13 -4.48 2.61 -2.70
C TYR A 13 -4.80 3.08 -1.27
N CYS A 14 -3.78 3.55 -0.54
CA CYS A 14 -3.93 4.08 0.82
C CYS A 14 -4.85 5.30 0.83
N ARG A 15 -4.70 6.22 -0.14
CA ARG A 15 -5.57 7.38 -0.31
C ARG A 15 -7.02 6.99 -0.60
N HIS A 16 -7.25 6.03 -1.50
CA HIS A 16 -8.61 5.58 -1.84
C HIS A 16 -9.31 4.87 -0.69
N THR A 17 -8.56 4.13 0.13
CA THR A 17 -9.11 3.34 1.25
C THR A 17 -9.12 4.08 2.58
N GLY A 18 -8.50 5.26 2.66
CA GLY A 18 -8.24 5.96 3.92
C GLY A 18 -7.28 5.20 4.85
N LEU A 19 -6.52 4.24 4.34
CA LEU A 19 -5.59 3.42 5.11
C LEU A 19 -4.23 4.12 5.23
N ALA A 20 -3.66 4.17 6.43
CA ALA A 20 -2.29 4.67 6.60
C ALA A 20 -1.27 3.71 5.96
N GLU A 21 -0.22 4.23 5.32
CA GLU A 21 0.83 3.43 4.68
C GLU A 21 1.52 2.44 5.65
N SER A 22 1.70 2.86 6.91
CA SER A 22 2.26 2.00 7.96
C SER A 22 1.33 0.84 8.31
N THR A 23 0.02 1.08 8.34
CA THR A 23 -1.01 0.05 8.53
C THR A 23 -1.08 -0.87 7.31
N PHE A 24 -0.98 -0.33 6.10
CA PHE A 24 -0.88 -1.12 4.87
C PHE A 24 0.28 -2.10 4.93
N GLY A 25 1.50 -1.62 5.18
CA GLY A 25 2.69 -2.48 5.21
C GLY A 25 2.61 -3.56 6.30
N ARG A 26 2.08 -3.21 7.48
CA ARG A 26 1.82 -4.18 8.55
C ARG A 26 0.79 -5.24 8.13
N ARG A 27 -0.31 -4.87 7.48
CA ARG A 27 -1.38 -5.81 7.09
C ARG A 27 -1.01 -6.67 5.88
N ALA A 28 -0.33 -6.10 4.89
CA ALA A 28 0.02 -6.80 3.66
C ALA A 28 1.21 -7.75 3.85
N VAL A 29 2.24 -7.32 4.58
CA VAL A 29 3.52 -8.05 4.66
C VAL A 29 4.16 -8.06 6.06
N ASN A 30 3.44 -7.65 7.10
CA ASN A 30 3.94 -7.50 8.47
C ASN A 30 5.09 -6.47 8.68
N ASP A 31 5.32 -5.59 7.70
CA ASP A 31 6.36 -4.56 7.74
C ASP A 31 5.75 -3.16 7.68
N GLY A 32 5.56 -2.53 8.84
CA GLY A 32 5.05 -1.15 8.93
C GLY A 32 6.03 -0.09 8.41
N LYS A 33 7.28 -0.45 8.09
CA LYS A 33 8.32 0.43 7.54
C LYS A 33 8.57 0.15 6.05
N LEU A 34 7.72 -0.66 5.40
CA LEU A 34 7.84 -1.04 4.00
C LEU A 34 8.00 0.18 3.07
N THR A 35 7.12 1.17 3.17
CA THR A 35 7.17 2.35 2.29
C THR A 35 8.42 3.18 2.51
N ALA A 36 8.88 3.33 3.76
CA ALA A 36 10.13 4.01 4.08
C ALA A 36 11.34 3.28 3.50
N ARG A 37 11.38 1.94 3.59
CA ARG A 37 12.45 1.12 2.99
C ARG A 37 12.48 1.28 1.47
N LEU A 38 11.33 1.17 0.82
CA LEU A 38 11.22 1.34 -0.64
C LEU A 38 11.66 2.75 -1.09
N ARG A 39 11.31 3.80 -0.33
CA ARG A 39 11.75 5.19 -0.60
C ARG A 39 13.27 5.35 -0.52
N ASN A 40 13.90 4.65 0.42
CA ASN A 40 15.35 4.64 0.60
C ASN A 40 16.09 3.70 -0.38
N GLY A 41 15.41 3.16 -1.41
CA GLY A 41 16.03 2.25 -2.38
C GLY A 41 16.18 0.81 -1.89
N GLY A 42 15.48 0.43 -0.82
CA GLY A 42 15.44 -0.92 -0.31
C GLY A 42 14.88 -1.90 -1.34
N ARG A 43 15.52 -3.07 -1.45
CA ARG A 43 15.05 -4.16 -2.31
C ARG A 43 13.97 -4.97 -1.59
N ILE A 44 13.00 -5.46 -2.35
CA ILE A 44 12.00 -6.42 -1.88
C ILE A 44 12.11 -7.70 -2.69
N THR A 45 11.74 -8.82 -2.07
CA THR A 45 11.63 -10.09 -2.76
C THR A 45 10.38 -10.14 -3.63
N THR A 46 10.38 -11.02 -4.63
CA THR A 46 9.19 -11.28 -5.46
C THR A 46 8.00 -11.75 -4.60
N GLU A 47 8.25 -12.54 -3.55
CA GLU A 47 7.21 -12.96 -2.60
C GLU A 47 6.56 -11.78 -1.88
N THR A 48 7.36 -10.77 -1.48
CA THR A 48 6.84 -9.55 -0.86
C THR A 48 5.99 -8.76 -1.85
N LEU A 49 6.44 -8.67 -3.10
CA LEU A 49 5.69 -8.01 -4.17
C LEU A 49 4.34 -8.70 -4.41
N ASP A 50 4.32 -10.03 -4.44
CA ASP A 50 3.10 -10.82 -4.63
C ASP A 50 2.08 -10.59 -3.52
N ARG A 51 2.52 -10.63 -2.25
CA ARG A 51 1.67 -10.32 -1.09
C ARG A 51 1.11 -8.90 -1.13
N ILE A 52 1.92 -7.91 -1.52
CA ILE A 52 1.49 -6.52 -1.68
C ILE A 52 0.36 -6.43 -2.72
N ARG A 53 0.51 -7.12 -3.87
CA ARG A 53 -0.49 -7.11 -4.92
C ARG A 53 -1.76 -7.86 -4.52
N GLY A 54 -1.62 -9.06 -3.99
CA GLY A 54 -2.76 -9.84 -3.50
C GLY A 54 -3.59 -9.07 -2.47
N PHE A 55 -2.93 -8.37 -1.54
CA PHE A 55 -3.62 -7.51 -0.56
C PHE A 55 -4.40 -6.37 -1.22
N MET A 56 -3.79 -5.66 -2.19
CA MET A 56 -4.48 -4.58 -2.91
C MET A 56 -5.66 -5.10 -3.73
N GLU A 57 -5.54 -6.27 -4.37
CA GLU A 57 -6.61 -6.88 -5.17
C GLU A 57 -7.78 -7.37 -4.32
N MET A 58 -7.51 -8.12 -3.23
CA MET A 58 -8.54 -8.58 -2.29
C MET A 58 -9.38 -7.43 -1.74
N ASN A 59 -8.72 -6.33 -1.40
CA ASN A 59 -9.37 -5.23 -0.71
C ASN A 59 -9.93 -4.17 -1.68
N ARG A 60 -9.55 -4.20 -2.96
CA ARG A 60 -10.20 -3.39 -4.03
C ARG A 60 -11.68 -3.71 -4.16
N ALA A 61 -12.06 -4.97 -3.96
CA ALA A 61 -13.45 -5.42 -3.96
C ALA A 61 -14.27 -4.86 -2.78
N SER A 62 -13.60 -4.43 -1.71
CA SER A 62 -14.23 -3.89 -0.49
C SER A 62 -14.20 -2.34 -0.43
N ALA A 63 -13.33 -1.70 -1.21
CA ALA A 63 -13.03 -0.27 -1.14
C ALA A 63 -14.04 0.67 -1.83
N THR A 64 -15.20 0.18 -2.27
CA THR A 64 -16.21 0.94 -3.03
C THR A 64 -16.94 2.04 -2.24
N ARG A 65 -16.43 2.48 -1.09
CA ARG A 65 -17.01 3.60 -0.32
C ARG A 65 -16.02 4.76 -0.29
N PRO A 66 -16.31 5.88 -0.95
CA PRO A 66 -15.45 7.05 -0.87
C PRO A 66 -15.53 7.63 0.54
N ALA A 67 -14.48 7.47 1.33
CA ALA A 67 -14.30 8.24 2.55
C ALA A 67 -13.84 9.66 2.16
N VAL A 68 -14.77 10.47 1.64
CA VAL A 68 -14.63 11.92 1.66
C VAL A 68 -14.79 12.31 3.13
N ILE A 69 -13.67 12.63 3.77
CA ILE A 69 -13.69 13.38 5.02
C ILE A 69 -13.52 14.83 4.59
N GLU A 70 -14.63 15.49 4.27
CA GLU A 70 -14.68 16.95 4.10
C GLU A 70 -14.32 17.56 5.46
N ARG A 71 -13.11 18.13 5.57
CA ARG A 71 -12.74 18.92 6.74
C ARG A 71 -13.45 20.27 6.63
N LEU A 72 -14.51 20.44 7.43
CA LEU A 72 -15.06 21.73 7.85
C LEU A 72 -14.01 22.55 8.63
#